data_AF-A0A3M0I1C6-F1
#
_entry.id   AF-A0A3M0I1C6-F1
#
_cell.length_a   1.000
_cell.length_b   1.000
_cell.length_c   1.000
_cell.angle_alpha   90.00
_cell.angle_beta   90.00
_cell.angle_gamma   90.00
#
_symmetry.space_group_name_H-M   'P 1'
#
loop_
_entity.id
_entity.type
_entity.pdbx_description
1 polymer ?
#
loop_
_entity_poly.entity_id
_entity_poly.type
_entity_poly.pdbx_seq_one_letter_code
_entity_poly.pdbx_strand_id
1 'polypeptide(L)'
;MDLTPIVTPGAQALVAAIMTDGWERVRGWLAARWSGRTGEPADEIERRLDDAHRQPAGRDPDDGQDPDDGAARARLTARWTAFLLAAVAERPELLGLVRELGTPAGALHDNSNSNNNSGTVTSLVQSRDVHGGIRLGPGS
;
A
#
# COMPACT_ATOMS: atom_id res chain seq x y z
N MET A 1 -5.17 7.60 24.50
CA MET A 1 -5.59 8.48 23.39
C MET A 1 -6.48 7.62 22.49
N ASP A 2 -7.70 8.04 22.20
CA ASP A 2 -8.59 7.26 21.34
C ASP A 2 -8.18 7.45 19.87
N LEU A 3 -7.68 6.37 19.25
CA LEU A 3 -7.21 6.37 17.86
C LEU A 3 -8.32 5.95 16.89
N THR A 4 -9.43 5.44 17.40
CA THR A 4 -10.62 5.01 16.65
C THR A 4 -11.10 6.04 15.61
N PRO A 5 -11.23 7.36 15.90
CA PRO A 5 -11.67 8.35 14.91
C PRO A 5 -10.67 8.57 13.78
N ILE A 6 -9.40 8.19 13.97
CA ILE A 6 -8.36 8.27 12.95
C ILE A 6 -8.33 6.98 12.12
N VAL A 7 -8.49 5.83 12.77
CA VAL A 7 -8.37 4.51 12.14
C VAL A 7 -9.61 4.11 11.35
N THR A 8 -10.80 4.45 11.84
CA THR A 8 -12.08 4.11 11.19
C THR A 8 -12.18 4.61 9.74
N PRO A 9 -11.89 5.89 9.42
CA PRO A 9 -11.93 6.34 8.02
C PRO A 9 -10.88 5.67 7.14
N GLY A 10 -9.69 5.36 7.68
CA GLY A 10 -8.67 4.59 6.96
C GLY A 10 -9.11 3.17 6.65
N ALA A 11 -9.76 2.49 7.60
CA ALA A 11 -10.33 1.17 7.40
C ALA A 11 -11.48 1.17 6.39
N GLN A 12 -12.35 2.19 6.40
CA GLN A 12 -13.44 2.34 5.42
C GLN A 12 -12.91 2.52 4.00
N ALA A 13 -11.89 3.36 3.82
CA ALA A 13 -11.23 3.56 2.53
C ALA A 13 -10.52 2.31 2.04
N LEU A 14 -9.84 1.59 2.95
CA LEU A 14 -9.22 0.30 2.67
C LEU A 14 -10.25 -0.71 2.16
N VAL A 15 -11.38 -0.86 2.84
CA VAL A 15 -12.45 -1.76 2.41
C VAL A 15 -13.05 -1.36 1.06
N ALA A 16 -13.23 -0.07 0.83
CA ALA A 16 -13.67 0.43 -0.48
C ALA A 16 -12.67 0.05 -1.59
N ALA A 17 -11.38 0.24 -1.34
CA ALA A 17 -10.32 -0.13 -2.28
C ALA A 17 -10.25 -1.64 -2.53
N ILE A 18 -10.44 -2.48 -1.49
CA ILE A 18 -10.49 -3.94 -1.66
C ILE A 18 -11.64 -4.35 -2.58
N MET A 19 -12.81 -3.70 -2.43
CA MET A 19 -13.99 -3.97 -3.26
C MET A 19 -13.87 -3.43 -4.69
N THR A 20 -13.14 -2.34 -4.92
CA THR A 20 -13.02 -1.70 -6.23
C THR A 20 -11.78 -2.14 -7.03
N ASP A 21 -10.61 -2.12 -6.40
CA ASP A 21 -9.31 -2.38 -7.02
C ASP A 21 -8.82 -3.83 -6.86
N GLY A 22 -9.44 -4.57 -5.95
CA GLY A 22 -9.08 -5.95 -5.63
C GLY A 22 -7.99 -6.05 -4.56
N TRP A 23 -8.05 -7.15 -3.81
CA TRP A 23 -7.18 -7.39 -2.65
C TRP A 23 -5.68 -7.38 -2.99
N GLU A 24 -5.26 -7.98 -4.10
CA GLU A 24 -3.84 -8.12 -4.44
C GLU A 24 -3.14 -6.76 -4.63
N ARG A 25 -3.80 -5.81 -5.31
CA ARG A 25 -3.27 -4.46 -5.53
C ARG A 25 -3.16 -3.70 -4.22
N VAL A 26 -4.21 -3.76 -3.40
CA VAL A 26 -4.24 -3.13 -2.07
C VAL A 26 -3.17 -3.70 -1.15
N ARG A 27 -3.02 -5.03 -1.13
CA ARG A 27 -2.01 -5.74 -0.34
C ARG A 27 -0.60 -5.29 -0.68
N GLY A 28 -0.24 -5.29 -1.96
CA GLY A 28 1.09 -4.86 -2.41
C GLY A 28 1.39 -3.40 -2.08
N TRP A 29 0.41 -2.50 -2.27
CA TRP A 29 0.57 -1.10 -1.90
C TRP A 29 0.79 -0.91 -0.40
N LEU A 30 -0.01 -1.59 0.42
CA LEU A 30 0.05 -1.49 1.88
C LEU A 30 1.36 -2.07 2.42
N ALA A 31 1.80 -3.22 1.90
CA ALA A 31 3.05 -3.85 2.29
C ALA A 31 4.27 -2.99 1.91
N ALA A 32 4.32 -2.42 0.72
CA ALA A 32 5.40 -1.53 0.30
C ALA A 32 5.51 -0.29 1.21
N ARG A 33 4.38 0.34 1.53
CA ARG A 33 4.34 1.53 2.39
C ARG A 33 4.66 1.22 3.85
N TRP A 34 4.17 0.11 4.38
CA TRP A 34 4.47 -0.35 5.73
C TRP A 34 5.95 -0.73 5.86
N SER A 35 6.50 -1.46 4.88
CA SER A 35 7.91 -1.83 4.83
C SER A 35 8.81 -0.59 4.86
N GLY A 36 8.52 0.41 4.01
CA GLY A 36 9.28 1.65 3.98
C GLY A 36 9.24 2.47 5.28
N ARG A 37 8.20 2.32 6.11
CA ARG A 37 8.06 3.03 7.40
C ARG A 37 8.74 2.30 8.55
N THR A 38 8.73 0.97 8.53
CA THR A 38 9.11 0.13 9.69
C THR A 38 10.42 -0.63 9.49
N GLY A 39 10.91 -0.71 8.25
CA GLY A 39 12.04 -1.55 7.86
C GLY A 39 11.74 -3.05 7.83
N GLU A 40 10.49 -3.46 8.10
CA GLU A 40 10.09 -4.87 8.04
C GLU A 40 10.01 -5.35 6.58
N PRO A 41 10.43 -6.59 6.25
CA PRO A 41 10.37 -7.10 4.88
C PRO A 41 8.93 -7.14 4.36
N ALA A 42 8.73 -6.63 3.15
CA ALA A 42 7.41 -6.56 2.51
C ALA A 42 6.72 -7.94 2.45
N ASP A 43 7.44 -9.03 2.17
CA ASP A 43 6.89 -10.39 2.13
C ASP A 43 6.32 -10.88 3.48
N GLU A 44 6.84 -10.39 4.60
CA GLU A 44 6.32 -10.73 5.92
C GLU A 44 5.05 -9.93 6.23
N ILE A 45 5.04 -8.66 5.85
CA ILE A 45 3.86 -7.80 5.96
C ILE A 45 2.73 -8.34 5.07
N GLU A 46 3.02 -8.72 3.83
CA GLU A 46 2.04 -9.32 2.91
C GLU A 46 1.42 -10.58 3.52
N ARG A 47 2.22 -11.44 4.15
CA ARG A 47 1.72 -12.65 4.84
C ARG A 47 0.79 -12.32 6.01
N ARG A 48 1.13 -11.32 6.83
CA ARG A 48 0.27 -10.88 7.95
C ARG A 48 -1.03 -10.28 7.44
N LEU A 49 -0.95 -9.47 6.38
CA LEU A 49 -2.12 -8.89 5.72
C LEU A 49 -3.02 -9.97 5.12
N ASP A 50 -2.42 -10.98 4.50
CA ASP A 50 -3.14 -12.11 3.90
C ASP A 50 -3.82 -12.99 4.96
N ASP A 51 -3.17 -13.22 6.10
CA ASP A 51 -3.78 -13.88 7.25
C ASP A 51 -4.97 -13.06 7.79
N ALA A 52 -4.76 -11.75 7.99
CA ALA A 52 -5.79 -10.81 8.41
C ALA A 52 -6.90 -10.61 7.36
N HIS A 53 -6.71 -11.02 6.10
CA HIS A 53 -7.76 -11.08 5.09
C HIS A 53 -8.47 -12.44 5.11
N ARG A 54 -7.73 -13.54 5.27
CA ARG A 54 -8.23 -14.92 5.20
C ARG A 54 -8.94 -15.40 6.48
N GLN A 55 -8.64 -14.86 7.66
CA GLN A 55 -9.33 -15.33 8.87
C GLN A 55 -10.85 -15.23 8.63
N PRO A 56 -11.63 -16.28 8.90
CA PRO A 56 -13.07 -16.22 8.73
C PRO A 56 -13.61 -15.07 9.59
N ALA A 57 -14.34 -14.12 8.98
CA ALA A 57 -15.23 -13.27 9.77
C ALA A 57 -16.12 -14.24 10.55
N GLY A 58 -16.07 -14.18 11.88
CA GLY A 58 -16.73 -15.14 12.77
C GLY A 58 -18.01 -15.64 12.14
N ARG A 59 -17.97 -16.89 11.67
CA ARG A 59 -19.12 -17.54 11.09
C ARG A 59 -19.97 -17.91 12.29
N ASP A 60 -20.82 -16.99 12.73
CA ASP A 60 -22.00 -17.36 13.49
C ASP A 60 -22.81 -18.25 12.55
N PRO A 61 -22.97 -19.55 12.84
CA PRO A 61 -23.71 -20.46 11.98
C PRO A 61 -25.23 -20.24 12.04
N ASP A 62 -25.71 -19.24 12.80
CA ASP A 62 -27.12 -19.02 13.11
C ASP A 62 -27.76 -17.83 12.37
N ASP A 63 -26.96 -16.90 11.82
CA ASP A 63 -27.52 -15.74 11.13
C ASP A 63 -27.75 -16.08 9.65
N GLY A 64 -28.95 -16.61 9.38
CA GLY A 64 -29.55 -16.73 8.04
C GLY A 64 -29.84 -15.35 7.44
N GLN A 65 -28.79 -14.55 7.27
CA GLN A 65 -28.89 -13.17 6.85
C GLN A 65 -28.51 -13.05 5.38
N ASP A 66 -29.48 -12.55 4.63
CA ASP A 66 -29.38 -12.18 3.22
C ASP A 66 -28.04 -11.47 2.94
N PRO A 67 -27.36 -11.78 1.81
CA PRO A 67 -26.12 -11.15 1.40
C PRO A 67 -26.36 -9.71 0.91
N ASP A 68 -27.08 -8.90 1.67
CA ASP A 68 -27.21 -7.48 1.43
C ASP A 68 -25.86 -6.83 1.75
N ASP A 69 -25.16 -6.41 0.70
CA ASP A 69 -23.75 -5.97 0.65
C ASP A 69 -23.30 -5.02 1.78
N GLY A 70 -24.24 -4.30 2.43
CA GLY A 70 -23.96 -3.41 3.54
C GLY A 70 -23.45 -4.09 4.80
N ALA A 71 -24.02 -5.25 5.18
CA ALA A 71 -23.63 -5.95 6.42
C ALA A 71 -22.24 -6.58 6.30
N ALA A 72 -21.93 -7.15 5.13
CA ALA A 72 -20.60 -7.68 4.82
C ALA A 72 -19.53 -6.58 4.84
N ARG A 73 -19.83 -5.41 4.25
CA ARG A 73 -18.94 -4.24 4.26
C ARG A 73 -18.69 -3.71 5.68
N ALA A 74 -19.72 -3.63 6.52
CA ALA A 74 -19.58 -3.18 7.90
C ALA A 74 -18.71 -4.12 8.74
N ARG A 75 -18.91 -5.45 8.61
CA ARG A 75 -18.09 -6.46 9.29
C ARG A 75 -16.62 -6.39 8.86
N LEU A 76 -16.37 -6.25 7.56
CA LEU A 76 -15.03 -6.11 7.02
C LEU A 76 -14.36 -4.80 7.50
N THR A 77 -15.11 -3.70 7.56
CA THR A 77 -14.62 -2.40 8.08
C THR A 77 -14.25 -2.50 9.55
N ALA A 78 -15.10 -3.08 10.39
CA ALA A 78 -14.83 -3.24 11.82
C ALA A 78 -13.57 -4.09 12.06
N ARG A 79 -13.39 -5.15 11.28
CA ARG A 79 -12.19 -5.98 11.33
C ARG A 79 -10.92 -5.23 10.96
N TRP A 80 -10.92 -4.53 9.83
CA TRP A 80 -9.76 -3.73 9.43
C TRP A 80 -9.48 -2.61 10.42
N THR A 81 -10.51 -2.04 11.05
CA THR A 81 -10.35 -1.06 12.12
C THR A 81 -9.62 -1.67 13.32
N ALA A 82 -10.04 -2.85 13.79
CA ALA A 82 -9.39 -3.54 14.89
C ALA A 82 -7.93 -3.95 14.57
N PHE A 83 -7.70 -4.48 13.36
CA PHE A 83 -6.37 -4.85 12.89
C PHE A 83 -5.43 -3.64 12.83
N LEU A 84 -5.87 -2.53 12.22
CA LEU A 84 -5.07 -1.32 12.13
C LEU A 84 -4.85 -0.67 13.49
N LEU A 85 -5.83 -0.73 14.41
CA LEU A 85 -5.65 -0.27 15.79
C LEU A 85 -4.56 -1.07 16.51
N ALA A 86 -4.57 -2.41 16.39
CA ALA A 86 -3.53 -3.27 16.97
C ALA A 86 -2.16 -2.97 16.36
N ALA A 87 -2.08 -2.90 15.03
CA ALA A 87 -0.85 -2.58 14.32
C ALA A 87 -0.26 -1.22 14.73
N VAL A 88 -1.11 -0.19 14.88
CA VAL A 88 -0.67 1.14 15.34
C VAL A 88 -0.27 1.13 16.82
N ALA A 89 -0.93 0.32 17.65
CA ALA A 89 -0.55 0.17 19.05
C ALA A 89 0.83 -0.49 19.21
N GLU A 90 1.15 -1.47 18.36
CA GLU A 90 2.47 -2.11 18.31
C GLU A 90 3.53 -1.21 17.65
N ARG A 91 3.13 -0.47 16.61
CA ARG A 91 4.00 0.37 15.79
C ARG A 91 3.35 1.74 15.54
N PRO A 92 3.58 2.74 16.43
CA PRO A 92 2.91 4.04 16.33
C PRO A 92 3.27 4.83 15.06
N GLU A 93 4.40 4.51 14.42
CA GLU A 93 4.81 5.02 13.11
C GLU A 93 3.83 4.72 11.96
N LEU A 94 2.96 3.72 12.13
CA LEU A 94 1.90 3.38 11.17
C LEU A 94 0.71 4.35 11.21
N LEU A 95 0.60 5.18 12.25
CA LEU A 95 -0.50 6.16 12.35
C LEU A 95 -0.53 7.11 11.15
N GLY A 96 0.63 7.48 10.61
CA GLY A 96 0.74 8.31 9.40
C GLY A 96 0.15 7.61 8.17
N LEU A 97 0.45 6.32 8.01
CA LEU A 97 -0.06 5.49 6.92
C LEU A 97 -1.59 5.33 7.00
N VAL A 98 -2.13 5.11 8.20
CA VAL A 98 -3.59 4.97 8.39
C VAL A 98 -4.32 6.29 8.11
N ARG A 99 -3.70 7.43 8.46
CA ARG A 99 -4.22 8.75 8.09
C ARG A 99 -4.22 8.95 6.58
N GLU A 100 -3.16 8.57 5.88
CA GLU A 100 -3.08 8.67 4.41
C GLU A 100 -4.21 7.87 3.75
N LEU A 101 -4.49 6.64 4.23
CA LEU A 101 -5.62 5.82 3.76
C LEU A 101 -6.98 6.52 3.92
N GLY A 102 -7.21 7.22 5.04
CA GLY A 102 -8.47 7.90 5.31
C GLY A 102 -8.69 9.19 4.53
N THR A 103 -7.71 9.64 3.74
CA THR A 103 -7.83 10.86 2.92
C THR A 103 -8.33 10.54 1.51
N PRO A 104 -9.30 11.30 0.96
CA PRO A 104 -9.85 11.05 -0.38
C PRO A 104 -8.82 11.25 -1.51
N ALA A 105 -7.71 11.95 -1.24
CA ALA A 105 -6.59 12.11 -2.17
C ALA A 105 -5.56 10.96 -2.11
N GLY A 106 -5.65 10.08 -1.12
CA GLY A 106 -4.73 8.95 -0.90
C GLY A 106 -5.14 7.65 -1.59
N ALA A 107 -6.22 7.66 -2.37
CA ALA A 107 -6.74 6.51 -3.10
C ALA A 107 -5.78 6.10 -4.23
N LEU A 108 -4.74 5.32 -3.90
CA LEU A 108 -3.96 4.47 -4.80
C LEU A 108 -3.37 5.14 -6.07
N HIS A 109 -3.43 6.47 -6.20
CA HIS A 109 -3.27 7.13 -7.49
C HIS A 109 -1.82 7.27 -7.96
N ASP A 110 -0.82 7.01 -7.11
CA ASP A 110 0.56 7.15 -7.56
C ASP A 110 1.50 6.20 -6.81
N ASN A 111 1.66 5.00 -7.37
CA ASN A 111 2.86 4.21 -7.12
C ASN A 111 3.34 3.52 -8.41
N SER A 112 3.33 4.28 -9.51
CA SER A 112 4.15 4.00 -10.70
C SER A 112 5.64 4.29 -10.47
N ASN A 113 6.05 4.68 -9.26
CA ASN A 113 7.45 4.81 -8.91
C ASN A 113 8.02 3.44 -8.48
N SER A 114 8.12 2.55 -9.47
CA SER A 114 8.95 1.36 -9.44
C SER A 114 10.40 1.80 -9.28
N ASN A 115 10.81 2.10 -8.04
CA ASN A 115 12.19 2.33 -7.69
C ASN A 115 12.83 0.96 -7.44
N ASN A 116 13.03 0.21 -8.53
CA ASN A 116 13.94 -0.94 -8.56
C ASN A 116 15.38 -0.42 -8.39
N ASN A 117 15.72 0.02 -7.18
CA ASN A 117 17.10 0.22 -6.76
C ASN A 117 17.46 -0.88 -5.75
N SER A 118 17.59 -2.09 -6.25
CA SER A 118 18.27 -3.17 -5.54
C SER A 118 18.90 -4.10 -6.58
N GLY A 119 20.24 -4.05 -6.69
CA GLY A 119 21.01 -4.98 -7.51
C GLY A 119 22.09 -4.33 -8.37
N THR A 120 23.16 -3.86 -7.74
CA THR A 120 24.56 -3.98 -8.17
C THR A 120 24.81 -4.61 -9.56
N VAL A 121 25.40 -3.88 -10.53
CA VAL A 121 26.64 -4.28 -11.25
C VAL A 121 27.30 -3.05 -11.89
N THR A 122 28.52 -2.77 -11.47
CA THR A 122 29.56 -1.97 -12.12
C THR A 122 29.64 -2.23 -13.63
N SER A 123 29.53 -1.20 -14.47
CA SER A 123 30.29 -1.20 -15.72
C SER A 123 30.78 0.20 -16.06
N LEU A 124 32.03 0.41 -15.66
CA LEU A 124 32.94 1.39 -16.20
C LEU A 124 33.05 1.14 -17.72
N VAL A 125 32.32 1.89 -18.54
CA VAL A 125 32.70 2.11 -19.94
C VAL A 125 33.13 3.56 -20.08
N GLN A 126 34.41 3.73 -19.77
CA GLN A 126 35.27 4.67 -20.45
C GLN A 126 35.17 4.39 -21.95
N SER A 127 34.69 5.34 -22.74
CA SER A 127 35.14 5.57 -24.13
C SER A 127 34.66 6.96 -24.55
N ARG A 128 35.47 8.00 -24.30
CA ARG A 128 36.51 8.53 -25.20
C ARG A 128 35.95 9.70 -26.00
N ASP A 129 36.45 10.87 -25.65
CA ASP A 129 36.55 12.08 -26.47
C ASP A 129 36.46 11.80 -27.98
N VAL A 130 35.52 12.46 -28.65
CA VAL A 130 35.75 12.93 -30.02
C VAL A 130 35.17 14.33 -30.16
N HIS A 131 36.05 15.31 -30.03
CA HIS A 131 35.90 16.67 -30.52
C HIS A 131 35.36 16.68 -31.97
N GLY A 132 34.26 17.39 -32.20
CA GLY A 132 33.69 17.58 -33.53
C GLY A 132 33.18 19.00 -33.71
N GLY A 133 34.11 19.97 -33.80
CA GLY A 133 33.79 21.34 -34.19
C GLY A 133 33.39 21.38 -35.66
N ILE A 134 32.12 21.66 -35.95
CA ILE A 134 31.66 21.90 -37.32
C ILE A 134 31.78 23.41 -37.58
N ARG A 135 32.83 23.78 -38.34
CA ARG A 135 33.03 25.12 -38.90
C ARG A 135 32.38 25.14 -40.28
N LEU A 136 31.36 25.99 -40.48
CA LEU A 136 30.71 26.22 -41.77
C LEU A 136 31.34 27.42 -42.49
N GLY A 137 31.72 27.21 -43.75
CA GLY A 137 31.97 28.23 -44.79
C GLY A 137 33.34 28.14 -45.49
N PRO A 138 33.55 28.79 -46.66
CA PRO A 138 32.57 29.27 -47.65
C PRO A 138 32.98 28.98 -49.12
N GLY A 139 32.02 29.22 -50.05
CA GLY A 139 32.22 29.98 -51.30
C GLY A 139 33.05 29.38 -52.44
N SER A 140 32.38 29.10 -53.56
CA SER A 140 32.76 29.53 -54.92
C SER A 140 31.53 29.45 -55.82
#